data_AF-A0A2H0ESE7-F1
#
_entry.id   AF-A0A2H0ESE7-F1
#
_cell.length_a   1.000
_cell.length_b   1.000
_cell.length_c   1.000
_cell.angle_alpha   90.00
_cell.angle_beta   90.00
_cell.angle_gamma   90.00
#
_symmetry.space_group_name_H-M   'P 1'
#
loop_
_entity.id
_entity.type
_entity.pdbx_description
1 polymer ?
#
loop_
_entity_poly.entity_id
_entity_poly.type
_entity_poly.pdbx_seq_one_letter_code
_entity_poly.pdbx_strand_id
1 'polypeptide(L)'
;GKGVMIDHAHGIVIGETAVVGDDVSMLHSVTLGGTGKEDGDRHPKIGSGVLIGAGAKILGNIKVGACSRIASGSVVLADVPPCKTVAGVPARVVGDAGCTNPSRAMDQIVRTNVNVEDILPTC
;
A
#
# COMPACT_ATOMS: atom_id res chain seq x y z
N GLY A 1 -6.54 11.31 -4.83
CA GLY A 1 -6.52 11.77 -6.22
C GLY A 1 -7.79 11.32 -6.90
N LYS A 2 -7.72 10.98 -8.19
CA LYS A 2 -8.81 10.41 -9.00
C LYS A 2 -8.52 8.95 -9.35
N GLY A 3 -9.53 8.22 -9.84
CA GLY A 3 -9.38 6.80 -10.19
C GLY A 3 -9.19 5.88 -8.99
N VAL A 4 -9.64 6.31 -7.80
CA VAL A 4 -9.51 5.51 -6.58
C VAL A 4 -10.61 4.46 -6.53
N MET A 5 -10.22 3.19 -6.46
CA MET A 5 -11.15 2.10 -6.21
C MET A 5 -11.18 1.78 -4.72
N ILE A 6 -12.38 1.75 -4.16
CA ILE A 6 -12.62 1.33 -2.79
C ILE A 6 -13.52 0.09 -2.86
N ASP A 7 -12.91 -1.09 -2.83
CA ASP A 7 -13.61 -2.36 -2.99
C ASP A 7 -14.09 -2.89 -1.62
N HIS A 8 -15.34 -3.34 -1.57
CA HIS A 8 -16.12 -3.69 -0.38
C HIS A 8 -16.32 -2.57 0.67
N ALA A 9 -15.37 -1.64 0.81
CA ALA A 9 -15.39 -0.41 1.60
C ALA A 9 -15.56 -0.53 3.13
N HIS A 10 -16.08 -1.64 3.64
CA HIS A 10 -16.41 -1.80 5.05
C HIS A 10 -15.18 -1.63 5.95
N GLY A 11 -15.27 -0.71 6.92
CA GLY A 11 -14.24 -0.50 7.94
C GLY A 11 -12.99 0.25 7.45
N ILE A 12 -13.07 0.96 6.32
CA ILE A 12 -12.00 1.85 5.90
C ILE A 12 -11.92 3.09 6.80
N VAL A 13 -10.70 3.43 7.21
CA VAL A 13 -10.41 4.61 8.02
C VAL A 13 -9.30 5.40 7.34
N ILE A 14 -9.57 6.66 7.01
CA ILE A 14 -8.60 7.59 6.41
C ILE A 14 -8.52 8.82 7.31
N GLY A 15 -7.35 9.06 7.88
CA GLY A 15 -7.14 10.15 8.81
C GLY A 15 -6.96 11.52 8.15
N GLU A 16 -7.08 12.56 8.97
CA GLU A 16 -7.15 13.98 8.58
C GLU A 16 -6.06 14.43 7.59
N THR A 17 -4.81 14.01 7.80
CA THR A 17 -3.64 14.47 7.03
C THR A 17 -3.13 13.43 6.03
N ALA A 18 -3.93 12.40 5.76
CA ALA A 18 -3.58 11.38 4.79
C ALA A 18 -3.66 11.96 3.37
N VAL A 19 -2.72 11.54 2.52
CA VAL A 19 -2.78 11.84 1.08
C VAL A 19 -2.90 10.52 0.34
N VAL A 20 -3.85 10.45 -0.59
CA VAL A 20 -4.00 9.31 -1.51
C VAL A 20 -3.79 9.83 -2.93
N GLY A 21 -2.88 9.19 -3.67
CA GLY A 21 -2.58 9.51 -5.07
C GLY A 21 -3.70 9.18 -6.06
N ASP A 22 -3.35 9.13 -7.33
CA ASP A 22 -4.23 8.72 -8.42
C ASP A 22 -4.17 7.19 -8.62
N ASP A 23 -5.24 6.60 -9.14
CA ASP A 23 -5.30 5.18 -9.51
C ASP A 23 -4.88 4.23 -8.37
N VAL A 24 -5.30 4.53 -7.14
CA VAL A 24 -5.07 3.67 -5.96
C VAL A 24 -6.24 2.71 -5.78
N SER A 25 -5.95 1.46 -5.45
CA SER A 25 -6.98 0.46 -5.11
C SER A 25 -6.84 0.04 -3.66
N MET A 26 -7.93 0.14 -2.90
CA MET A 26 -7.99 -0.23 -1.48
C MET A 26 -9.13 -1.22 -1.26
N LEU A 27 -8.83 -2.31 -0.55
CA LEU A 27 -9.84 -3.26 -0.10
C LEU A 27 -10.43 -2.84 1.27
N HIS A 28 -11.42 -3.58 1.75
CA HIS A 28 -12.05 -3.33 3.03
C HIS A 28 -11.06 -3.33 4.21
N SER A 29 -11.47 -2.68 5.29
CA SER A 29 -10.78 -2.67 6.59
C SER A 29 -9.34 -2.12 6.56
N VAL A 30 -9.00 -1.37 5.51
CA VAL A 30 -7.74 -0.62 5.41
C VAL A 30 -7.77 0.59 6.34
N THR A 31 -6.64 0.84 7.01
CA THR A 31 -6.46 2.04 7.85
C THR A 31 -5.26 2.84 7.38
N LEU A 32 -5.49 4.10 7.02
CA LEU A 32 -4.49 5.14 6.83
C LEU A 32 -4.52 6.04 8.08
N GLY A 33 -3.84 5.58 9.14
CA GLY A 33 -4.03 6.09 10.51
C GLY A 33 -2.80 6.79 11.07
N GLY A 34 -3.01 7.54 12.16
CA GLY A 34 -1.91 8.11 12.94
C GLY A 34 -1.36 7.11 13.96
N THR A 35 -0.22 7.45 14.55
CA THR A 35 0.39 6.68 15.67
C THR A 35 -0.12 7.13 17.05
N GLY A 36 -0.84 8.26 17.10
CA GLY A 36 -1.35 8.86 18.34
C GLY A 36 -0.31 9.60 19.18
N LYS A 37 0.92 9.79 18.66
CA LYS A 37 2.04 10.43 19.37
C LYS A 37 2.58 11.68 18.68
N GLU A 38 2.00 12.05 17.54
CA GLU A 38 2.47 13.15 16.69
C GLU A 38 1.33 14.13 16.44
N ASP A 39 1.62 15.41 16.62
CA ASP A 39 0.74 16.51 16.23
C ASP A 39 1.03 16.94 14.79
N GLY A 40 0.03 17.54 14.13
CA GLY A 40 0.16 18.03 12.76
C GLY A 40 0.08 16.93 11.70
N ASP A 41 1.05 16.91 10.79
CA ASP A 41 1.09 15.93 9.69
C ASP A 41 1.53 14.56 10.21
N ARG A 42 0.57 13.63 10.31
CA ARG A 42 0.65 12.42 11.15
C ARG A 42 0.05 11.18 10.50
N HIS A 43 -0.34 11.27 9.23
CA HIS A 43 -1.01 10.19 8.51
C HIS A 43 -0.28 9.85 7.19
N PRO A 44 -0.51 8.65 6.62
CA PRO A 44 0.27 8.18 5.47
C PRO A 44 0.11 9.01 4.18
N LYS A 45 1.15 8.98 3.35
CA LYS A 45 1.18 9.53 1.99
C LYS A 45 1.28 8.39 0.99
N ILE A 46 0.16 8.03 0.38
CA ILE A 46 0.05 6.93 -0.57
C ILE A 46 0.29 7.44 -1.99
N GLY A 47 1.35 6.95 -2.63
CA GLY A 47 1.66 7.24 -4.03
C GLY A 47 0.64 6.67 -5.01
N SER A 48 0.68 7.15 -6.25
CA SER A 48 -0.22 6.70 -7.32
C SER A 48 0.03 5.23 -7.70
N GLY A 49 -1.01 4.53 -8.17
CA GLY A 49 -0.90 3.14 -8.64
C GLY A 49 -0.74 2.09 -7.54
N VAL A 50 -0.82 2.49 -6.27
CA VAL A 50 -0.63 1.58 -5.13
C VAL A 50 -1.83 0.64 -4.96
N LEU A 51 -1.54 -0.65 -4.74
CA LEU A 51 -2.52 -1.63 -4.29
C LEU A 51 -2.42 -1.81 -2.76
N ILE A 52 -3.53 -1.64 -2.05
CA ILE A 52 -3.61 -1.89 -0.61
C ILE A 52 -4.59 -3.03 -0.35
N GLY A 53 -4.04 -4.18 0.06
CA GLY A 53 -4.78 -5.39 0.38
C GLY A 53 -5.69 -5.25 1.61
N ALA A 54 -6.62 -6.19 1.74
CA ALA A 54 -7.66 -6.17 2.77
C ALA A 54 -7.05 -6.13 4.17
N GLY A 55 -7.62 -5.29 5.04
CA GLY A 55 -7.22 -5.24 6.44
C GLY A 55 -5.84 -4.64 6.73
N ALA A 56 -5.11 -4.12 5.73
CA ALA A 56 -3.81 -3.51 5.96
C ALA A 56 -3.90 -2.24 6.84
N LYS A 57 -2.91 -2.04 7.71
CA LYS A 57 -2.78 -0.88 8.59
C LYS A 57 -1.50 -0.15 8.25
N ILE A 58 -1.62 1.10 7.81
CA ILE A 58 -0.49 1.97 7.47
C ILE A 58 -0.53 3.12 8.45
N LEU A 59 0.46 3.21 9.34
CA LEU A 59 0.39 4.07 10.52
C LEU A 59 1.54 5.07 10.58
N GLY A 60 1.20 6.34 10.81
CA GLY A 60 2.14 7.45 10.96
C GLY A 60 2.34 8.26 9.69
N ASN A 61 3.13 9.33 9.78
CA ASN A 61 3.50 10.15 8.62
C ASN A 61 4.60 9.47 7.79
N ILE A 62 4.22 8.36 7.14
CA ILE A 62 5.10 7.57 6.28
C ILE A 62 4.64 7.62 4.82
N LYS A 63 5.58 7.42 3.92
CA LYS A 63 5.35 7.39 2.48
C LYS A 63 5.26 5.96 1.98
N VAL A 64 4.23 5.68 1.19
CA VAL A 64 4.18 4.48 0.33
C VAL A 64 4.46 4.93 -1.08
N GLY A 65 5.61 4.53 -1.62
CA GLY A 65 6.03 4.87 -2.96
C GLY A 65 5.03 4.42 -4.03
N ALA A 66 5.03 5.11 -5.16
CA ALA A 66 4.14 4.81 -6.28
C ALA A 66 4.34 3.37 -6.77
N CYS A 67 3.26 2.79 -7.31
CA CYS A 67 3.24 1.43 -7.87
C CYS A 67 3.73 0.34 -6.88
N SER A 68 3.60 0.57 -5.57
CA SER A 68 3.89 -0.44 -4.55
C SER A 68 2.65 -1.28 -4.23
N ARG A 69 2.89 -2.45 -3.64
CA ARG A 69 1.85 -3.40 -3.21
C ARG A 69 1.95 -3.63 -1.71
N ILE A 70 0.88 -3.33 -0.98
CA ILE A 70 0.74 -3.66 0.44
C ILE A 70 -0.10 -4.91 0.55
N ALA A 71 0.48 -6.01 1.04
CA ALA A 71 -0.24 -7.27 1.19
C ALA A 71 -1.34 -7.17 2.25
N SER A 72 -2.41 -7.96 2.09
CA SER A 72 -3.50 -8.06 3.05
C SER A 72 -3.01 -8.36 4.46
N GLY A 73 -3.62 -7.72 5.47
CA GLY A 73 -3.31 -7.90 6.89
C GLY A 73 -1.97 -7.29 7.36
N SER A 74 -1.23 -6.60 6.49
CA SER A 74 0.08 -6.04 6.85
C SER A 74 -0.03 -4.86 7.82
N VAL A 75 0.96 -4.69 8.70
CA VAL A 75 1.11 -3.50 9.56
C VAL A 75 2.37 -2.74 9.16
N VAL A 76 2.20 -1.65 8.44
CA VAL A 76 3.27 -0.82 7.86
C VAL A 76 3.57 0.35 8.78
N LEU A 77 4.81 0.39 9.28
CA LEU A 77 5.30 1.37 10.27
C LEU A 77 6.52 2.16 9.79
N ALA A 78 6.91 2.00 8.53
CA ALA A 78 8.07 2.64 7.92
C ALA A 78 7.81 2.92 6.44
N ASP A 79 8.55 3.88 5.88
CA ASP A 79 8.47 4.22 4.46
C ASP A 79 8.67 2.99 3.56
N VAL A 80 7.84 2.89 2.52
CA VAL A 80 7.90 1.85 1.51
C VAL A 80 8.45 2.48 0.23
N PRO A 81 9.60 2.01 -0.30
CA PRO A 81 10.10 2.48 -1.59
C PRO A 81 9.09 2.22 -2.73
N PRO A 82 9.14 2.99 -3.83
CA PRO A 82 8.32 2.71 -5.01
C PRO A 82 8.56 1.31 -5.57
N CYS A 83 7.54 0.76 -6.23
CA CYS A 83 7.58 -0.52 -6.94
C CYS A 83 7.89 -1.75 -6.06
N LYS A 84 7.70 -1.67 -4.75
CA LYS A 84 7.96 -2.78 -3.81
C LYS A 84 6.69 -3.44 -3.32
N THR A 85 6.78 -4.74 -3.06
CA THR A 85 5.77 -5.49 -2.30
C THR A 85 6.22 -5.57 -0.85
N VAL A 86 5.34 -5.17 0.08
CA VAL A 86 5.55 -5.37 1.52
C VAL A 86 4.48 -6.25 2.12
N ALA A 87 4.88 -7.07 3.09
CA ALA A 87 3.98 -7.97 3.80
C ALA A 87 4.43 -8.17 5.26
N GLY A 88 3.49 -8.56 6.12
CA GLY A 88 3.77 -9.03 7.49
C GLY A 88 3.45 -8.03 8.60
N VAL A 89 3.72 -8.45 9.84
CA VAL A 89 3.46 -7.70 11.08
C VAL A 89 4.69 -7.77 11.99
N PRO A 90 5.54 -6.73 12.03
CA PRO A 90 5.52 -5.54 11.17
C PRO A 90 5.91 -5.85 9.72
N ALA A 91 5.43 -5.05 8.78
CA ALA A 91 5.66 -5.25 7.37
C ALA A 91 7.13 -5.08 6.98
N ARG A 92 7.61 -5.90 6.05
CA ARG A 92 8.94 -5.82 5.43
C ARG A 92 8.80 -5.95 3.92
N VAL A 93 9.79 -5.43 3.20
CA VAL A 93 9.90 -5.67 1.76
C VAL A 93 10.13 -7.17 1.55
N VAL A 94 9.27 -7.78 0.73
CA VAL A 94 9.31 -9.22 0.42
C VAL A 94 9.52 -9.49 -1.08
N GLY A 95 9.59 -8.44 -1.89
CA GLY A 95 9.85 -8.53 -3.32
C GLY A 95 9.47 -7.24 -4.06
N ASP A 96 9.48 -7.32 -5.38
CA ASP A 96 9.00 -6.26 -6.27
C ASP A 96 7.49 -6.38 -6.50
N ALA A 97 6.84 -5.28 -6.87
CA ALA A 97 5.40 -5.27 -7.19
C ALA A 97 5.10 -5.87 -8.59
N GLY A 98 6.14 -6.10 -9.40
CA GLY A 98 6.14 -6.92 -10.61
C GLY A 98 5.36 -6.36 -11.81
N CYS A 99 4.68 -5.22 -11.69
CA CYS A 99 3.92 -4.62 -12.78
C CYS A 99 3.88 -3.09 -12.66
N THR A 100 3.64 -2.42 -13.78
CA THR A 100 3.53 -0.95 -13.85
C THR A 100 2.33 -0.38 -13.09
N ASN A 101 1.31 -1.19 -12.80
CA ASN A 101 0.10 -0.74 -12.10
C ASN A 101 -0.50 -1.84 -11.20
N PRO A 102 0.05 -2.10 -10.00
CA PRO A 102 -0.49 -3.11 -9.09
C PRO A 102 -1.95 -2.89 -8.74
N SER A 103 -2.37 -1.62 -8.58
CA SER A 103 -3.75 -1.24 -8.30
C SER A 103 -4.75 -1.65 -9.38
N ARG A 104 -4.32 -1.78 -10.63
CA ARG A 104 -5.18 -2.21 -11.75
C ARG A 104 -5.15 -3.72 -11.94
N ALA A 105 -3.99 -4.34 -11.73
CA ALA A 105 -3.84 -5.79 -11.85
C ALA A 105 -4.57 -6.55 -10.73
N MET A 106 -4.72 -5.93 -9.54
CA MET A 106 -5.40 -6.52 -8.38
C MET A 106 -4.85 -7.90 -7.96
N ASP A 107 -3.60 -8.20 -8.30
CA ASP A 107 -2.93 -9.43 -7.90
C ASP A 107 -2.61 -9.40 -6.40
N GLN A 108 -3.38 -10.13 -5.61
CA GLN A 108 -3.21 -10.22 -4.17
C GLN A 108 -2.17 -11.26 -3.75
N ILE A 109 -1.64 -12.07 -4.68
CA ILE A 109 -0.73 -13.15 -4.36
C ILE A 109 0.68 -12.58 -4.15
N VAL A 110 1.19 -12.76 -2.93
CA VAL A 110 2.60 -12.44 -2.60
C VAL A 110 3.45 -13.68 -2.87
N ARG A 111 4.26 -13.63 -3.92
CA ARG A 111 5.25 -14.66 -4.22
C ARG A 111 6.55 -14.31 -3.49
N THR A 112 6.95 -15.14 -2.53
CA THR A 112 8.17 -14.92 -1.72
C THR A 112 9.44 -15.42 -2.39
N ASN A 113 9.31 -16.21 -3.46
CA ASN A 113 10.40 -16.70 -4.30
C ASN A 113 10.04 -16.42 -5.76
N VAL A 114 10.52 -15.30 -6.30
CA VAL A 114 10.33 -14.97 -7.72
C VAL A 114 11.69 -15.13 -8.40
N ASN A 115 11.77 -16.00 -9.41
CA ASN A 115 12.94 -16.05 -10.27
C ASN A 115 13.00 -14.70 -11.02
N VAL A 116 14.21 -14.17 -11.24
CA VAL A 116 14.41 -12.86 -11.89
C VAL A 116 13.72 -12.77 -13.27
N GLU A 117 13.46 -13.91 -13.89
CA GLU A 117 12.80 -14.09 -15.19
C GLU A 117 11.27 -13.88 -15.17
N ASP A 118 10.62 -13.99 -14.01
CA ASP A 118 9.16 -13.78 -13.83
C ASP A 118 8.82 -12.30 -13.56
N ILE A 119 9.84 -11.44 -13.43
CA ILE A 119 9.68 -10.01 -13.28
C ILE A 119 9.48 -9.45 -14.69
N LEU A 120 8.22 -9.18 -15.06
CA LEU A 120 7.91 -8.32 -16.20
C LEU A 120 8.74 -7.03 -16.06
N PRO A 121 9.29 -6.50 -17.17
CA PRO A 121 10.25 -5.40 -17.13
C PRO A 121 9.73 -4.31 -16.19
N THR A 122 10.57 -4.07 -15.19
CA THR A 122 10.41 -3.09 -14.11
C THR A 122 9.86 -1.76 -14.65
N CYS A 123 9.04 -1.09 -13.83
CA CYS A 123 8.60 0.29 -14.04
C CYS A 123 9.75 1.23 -14.40
#